data_AF-A0A9E2DIY6-F1
#
_entry.id   AF-A0A9E2DIY6-F1
#
_cell.length_a   1.000
_cell.length_b   1.000
_cell.length_c   1.000
_cell.angle_alpha   90.00
_cell.angle_beta   90.00
_cell.angle_gamma   90.00
#
_symmetry.space_group_name_H-M   'P 1'
#
loop_
_entity.id
_entity.type
_entity.pdbx_description
1 polymer ?
#
loop_
_entity_poly.entity_id
_entity_poly.type
_entity_poly.pdbx_seq_one_letter_code
_entity_poly.pdbx_strand_id
1 'polypeptide(L)'
;MACINGHIDHRLTAPATPKTNGMVERVNGTIKNATIKVLTYKDETELKAHLDKFLVYYNLNRRHGGLKRELKVRAPFEAVECWYRMNPENFIKSPDMIRAELLKNHGIT
;
A
#
# COMPACT_ATOMS: atom_id res chain seq x y z
N MET A 1 -18.43 1.26 -13.83
CA MET A 1 -17.86 1.57 -15.16
C MET A 1 -16.33 1.69 -15.17
N ALA A 2 -15.69 2.30 -14.16
CA ALA A 2 -14.23 2.46 -14.14
C ALA A 2 -13.41 1.15 -14.36
N CYS A 3 -13.78 0.05 -13.69
CA CYS A 3 -13.08 -1.24 -13.86
C CYS A 3 -13.17 -1.78 -15.30
N ILE A 4 -14.35 -1.65 -15.93
CA ILE A 4 -14.59 -2.08 -17.32
C ILE A 4 -13.71 -1.26 -18.28
N ASN A 5 -13.64 0.05 -18.09
CA ASN A 5 -12.81 0.93 -18.92
C ASN A 5 -11.31 0.63 -18.77
N GLY A 6 -10.89 0.12 -17.61
CA GLY A 6 -9.50 -0.29 -17.37
C GLY A 6 -9.21 -1.75 -17.73
N HIS A 7 -10.17 -2.48 -18.31
CA HIS A 7 -10.08 -3.92 -18.55
C HIS A 7 -9.73 -4.74 -17.29
N ILE A 8 -10.22 -4.28 -16.13
CA ILE A 8 -10.03 -4.92 -14.83
C ILE A 8 -11.24 -5.80 -14.52
N ASP A 9 -11.01 -7.11 -14.37
CA ASP A 9 -12.00 -8.07 -13.90
C ASP A 9 -12.42 -7.76 -12.45
N HIS A 10 -13.69 -7.43 -12.25
CA HIS A 10 -14.22 -7.06 -10.93
C HIS A 10 -14.79 -8.28 -10.22
N ARG A 11 -14.05 -8.77 -9.22
CA ARG A 11 -14.44 -9.93 -8.42
C ARG A 11 -15.00 -9.51 -7.07
N LEU A 12 -16.15 -10.08 -6.71
CA LEU A 12 -16.78 -9.90 -5.41
C LEU A 12 -16.57 -11.13 -4.53
N THR A 13 -16.41 -10.90 -3.23
CA THR A 13 -16.34 -11.97 -2.24
C THR A 13 -17.73 -12.56 -2.04
N ALA A 14 -17.83 -13.90 -2.04
CA ALA A 14 -19.09 -14.56 -1.74
C ALA A 14 -19.50 -14.31 -0.27
N PRO A 15 -20.80 -14.14 0.03
CA PRO A 15 -21.29 -14.03 1.40
C PRO A 15 -20.79 -15.18 2.27
N ALA A 16 -20.50 -14.88 3.54
CA ALA A 16 -20.00 -15.83 4.54
C ALA A 16 -18.74 -16.64 4.17
N THR A 17 -17.99 -16.22 3.13
CA THR A 17 -16.79 -16.93 2.66
C THR A 17 -15.58 -15.98 2.57
N PRO A 18 -14.98 -15.57 3.70
CA PRO A 18 -13.99 -14.48 3.75
C PRO A 18 -12.59 -14.84 3.22
N LYS A 19 -12.44 -15.92 2.44
CA LYS A 19 -11.13 -16.48 2.04
C LYS A 19 -10.25 -15.46 1.30
N THR A 20 -10.84 -14.53 0.56
CA THR A 20 -10.12 -13.52 -0.25
C THR A 20 -9.82 -12.22 0.51
N ASN A 21 -10.37 -12.01 1.71
CA ASN A 21 -10.25 -10.73 2.43
C ASN A 21 -9.08 -10.65 3.42
N GLY A 22 -8.38 -11.75 3.68
CA GLY A 22 -7.37 -11.83 4.74
C GLY A 22 -6.20 -10.84 4.60
N MET A 23 -5.80 -10.51 3.37
CA MET A 23 -4.75 -9.49 3.14
C MET A 23 -5.21 -8.10 3.56
N VAL A 24 -6.43 -7.71 3.16
CA VAL A 24 -7.02 -6.41 3.50
C VAL A 24 -7.24 -6.31 5.01
N GLU A 25 -7.76 -7.36 5.63
CA GLU A 25 -7.94 -7.42 7.09
C GLU A 25 -6.62 -7.25 7.84
N ARG A 26 -5.54 -7.89 7.37
CA ARG A 26 -4.21 -7.76 7.98
C ARG A 26 -3.63 -6.36 7.81
N VAL A 27 -3.83 -5.72 6.66
CA VAL A 27 -3.42 -4.32 6.43
C VAL A 27 -4.22 -3.39 7.36
N ASN A 28 -5.54 -3.54 7.42
CA ASN A 28 -6.40 -2.75 8.29
C ASN A 28 -6.01 -2.90 9.77
N GLY A 29 -5.71 -4.12 10.23
CA GLY A 29 -5.20 -4.35 11.58
C GLY A 29 -3.85 -3.67 11.83
N THR A 30 -2.95 -3.69 10.85
CA THR A 30 -1.65 -3.02 10.93
C THR A 30 -1.82 -1.50 11.06
N ILE A 31 -2.66 -0.89 10.22
CA ILE A 31 -2.94 0.55 10.27
C ILE A 31 -3.51 0.91 11.65
N LYS A 32 -4.57 0.20 12.09
CA LYS A 32 -5.20 0.48 13.39
C LYS A 32 -4.25 0.38 14.57
N ASN A 33 -3.39 -0.64 14.57
CA ASN A 33 -2.38 -0.84 15.62
C ASN A 33 -1.32 0.27 15.63
N ALA A 34 -1.01 0.88 14.49
CA ALA A 34 -0.05 1.97 14.37
C ALA A 34 -0.66 3.37 14.58
N THR A 35 -1.99 3.50 14.53
CA THR A 35 -2.71 4.78 14.61
C THR A 35 -3.65 4.81 15.81
N ILE A 36 -4.93 4.53 15.57
CA ILE A 36 -6.05 4.78 16.50
C ILE A 36 -5.99 3.97 17.79
N LYS A 37 -5.19 2.91 17.87
CA LYS A 37 -5.03 2.12 19.10
C LYS A 37 -3.92 2.62 20.02
N VAL A 38 -3.01 3.46 19.51
CA VAL A 38 -1.83 3.94 20.25
C VAL A 38 -1.85 5.44 20.47
N LEU A 39 -2.61 6.18 19.66
CA LEU A 39 -2.71 7.63 19.73
C LEU A 39 -4.17 8.07 19.77
N THR A 40 -4.41 9.21 20.40
CA THR A 40 -5.68 9.93 20.36
C THR A 40 -5.52 11.13 19.44
N TYR A 41 -6.53 11.41 18.62
CA TYR A 41 -6.56 12.52 17.69
C TYR A 41 -7.60 13.54 18.13
N LYS A 42 -7.29 14.82 17.97
CA LYS A 42 -8.20 15.92 18.25
C LYS A 42 -9.32 16.00 17.22
N ASP A 43 -8.97 15.79 15.94
CA ASP A 43 -9.88 15.88 14.82
C ASP A 43 -9.45 14.98 13.64
N GLU A 44 -10.29 14.94 12.61
CA GLU A 44 -10.06 14.14 11.40
C GLU A 44 -8.82 14.58 10.62
N THR A 45 -8.48 15.87 10.67
CA THR A 45 -7.33 16.44 9.95
C THR A 45 -6.03 15.89 10.52
N GLU A 46 -5.93 15.81 11.84
CA GLU A 46 -4.77 15.22 12.51
C GLU A 46 -4.63 13.73 12.20
N LEU A 47 -5.75 12.99 12.18
CA LEU A 47 -5.76 11.58 11.79
C LEU A 47 -5.29 11.40 10.34
N LYS A 48 -5.80 12.20 9.40
CA LYS A 48 -5.40 12.17 7.98
C LYS A 48 -3.91 12.45 7.82
N ALA A 49 -3.40 13.50 8.47
CA ALA A 49 -1.97 13.84 8.42
C ALA A 49 -1.09 12.70 8.97
N HIS A 50 -1.51 12.01 10.02
CA HIS A 50 -0.78 10.84 10.51
C HIS A 50 -0.89 9.64 9.57
N LEU A 51 -2.06 9.40 8.95
CA LEU A 51 -2.23 8.34 7.96
C LEU A 51 -1.33 8.55 6.73
N ASP A 52 -1.16 9.80 6.27
CA ASP A 52 -0.25 10.15 5.17
C ASP A 52 1.21 9.83 5.53
N LYS A 53 1.67 10.25 6.72
CA LYS A 53 2.99 9.88 7.26
C LYS A 53 3.17 8.36 7.30
N PHE A 54 2.15 7.67 7.81
CA PHE A 54 2.19 6.22 7.93
C PHE A 54 2.24 5.54 6.56
N LEU A 55 1.53 6.05 5.55
CA LEU A 55 1.53 5.51 4.19
C LEU A 55 2.92 5.61 3.55
N VAL A 56 3.58 6.76 3.69
CA VAL A 56 4.96 6.96 3.20
C VAL A 56 5.91 6.00 3.91
N TYR A 57 5.87 5.95 5.24
CA TYR A 57 6.68 5.04 6.04
C TYR A 57 6.43 3.56 5.68
N TYR A 58 5.17 3.17 5.53
CA TYR A 58 4.78 1.80 5.22
C TYR A 58 5.37 1.31 3.90
N ASN A 59 5.28 2.14 2.85
CA ASN A 59 5.75 1.75 1.53
C ASN A 59 7.28 1.82 1.41
N LEU A 60 7.91 2.85 1.99
CA LEU A 60 9.34 3.12 1.77
C LEU A 60 10.27 2.49 2.82
N ASN A 61 9.80 2.29 4.06
CA ASN A 61 10.68 1.95 5.19
C ASN A 61 10.25 0.71 5.97
N ARG A 62 8.94 0.44 6.06
CA ARG A 62 8.46 -0.70 6.85
C ARG A 62 8.92 -2.01 6.24
N ARG A 63 9.47 -2.89 7.09
CA ARG A 63 9.90 -4.21 6.65
C ARG A 63 8.74 -5.19 6.58
N HIS A 64 8.66 -5.97 5.51
CA HIS A 64 7.62 -6.97 5.30
C HIS A 64 8.21 -8.37 5.16
N GLY A 65 8.05 -9.19 6.20
CA GLY A 65 8.52 -10.59 6.19
C GLY A 65 7.77 -11.51 5.21
N GLY A 66 6.60 -11.09 4.72
CA GLY A 66 5.82 -11.81 3.71
C GLY A 66 6.21 -11.52 2.26
N LEU A 67 7.17 -10.61 2.02
CA LEU A 67 7.70 -10.40 0.68
C LEU A 67 8.48 -11.65 0.24
N LYS A 68 8.41 -11.96 -1.07
CA LYS A 68 9.09 -13.13 -1.63
C LYS A 68 10.57 -13.08 -1.26
N ARG A 69 11.05 -14.13 -0.58
CA ARG A 69 12.47 -14.27 -0.19
C ARG A 69 13.40 -14.17 -1.39
N GLU A 70 12.93 -14.62 -2.54
CA GLU A 70 13.60 -14.58 -3.85
C GLU A 70 13.98 -13.17 -4.29
N LEU A 71 13.13 -12.18 -3.98
CA LEU A 71 13.39 -10.78 -4.36
C LEU A 71 14.48 -10.14 -3.48
N LYS A 72 14.80 -10.74 -2.31
CA LYS A 72 15.75 -10.23 -1.32
C LYS A 72 15.49 -8.78 -0.87
N VAL A 73 14.23 -8.36 -0.95
CA VAL A 73 13.76 -7.01 -0.55
C VAL A 73 13.23 -7.03 0.87
N ARG A 74 13.22 -5.86 1.50
CA ARG A 74 12.76 -5.66 2.87
C ARG A 74 11.53 -4.75 2.90
N ALA A 75 11.43 -3.74 2.04
CA ALA A 75 10.30 -2.83 1.97
C ALA A 75 9.40 -3.06 0.73
N PRO A 76 8.11 -2.69 0.78
CA PRO A 76 7.20 -2.82 -0.37
C PRO A 76 7.72 -2.10 -1.63
N PHE A 77 8.26 -0.90 -1.49
CA PHE A 77 8.73 -0.13 -2.64
C PHE A 77 9.96 -0.76 -3.32
N GLU A 78 10.87 -1.37 -2.54
CA GLU A 78 11.99 -2.15 -3.11
C GLU A 78 11.46 -3.34 -3.95
N ALA A 79 10.32 -3.94 -3.56
CA ALA A 79 9.69 -5.00 -4.34
C ALA A 79 9.16 -4.47 -5.68
N VAL A 80 8.57 -3.26 -5.69
CA VAL A 80 8.11 -2.57 -6.90
C VAL A 80 9.28 -2.33 -7.86
N GLU A 81 10.40 -1.81 -7.36
CA GLU A 81 11.61 -1.61 -8.16
C GLU A 81 12.13 -2.93 -8.75
N CYS A 82 12.11 -3.99 -7.95
CA CYS A 82 12.55 -5.31 -8.40
C CYS A 82 11.65 -5.89 -9.49
N TRP A 83 10.33 -5.82 -9.32
CA TRP A 83 9.37 -6.26 -10.33
C TRP A 83 9.42 -5.43 -11.61
N TYR A 84 9.62 -4.13 -11.49
CA TYR A 84 9.80 -3.24 -12.64
C TYR A 84 11.03 -3.63 -13.46
N ARG A 85 12.16 -3.98 -12.80
CA ARG A 85 13.35 -4.47 -13.51
C ARG A 85 13.13 -5.80 -14.25
N MET A 86 12.22 -6.64 -13.76
CA MET A 86 11.93 -7.94 -14.37
C MET A 86 10.98 -7.83 -15.55
N ASN A 87 9.93 -7.03 -15.44
CA ASN A 87 8.85 -6.93 -16.43
C ASN A 87 8.30 -5.48 -16.47
N PRO A 88 9.05 -4.52 -17.05
CA PRO A 88 8.67 -3.10 -17.05
C PRO A 88 7.38 -2.82 -17.82
N GLU A 89 7.04 -3.64 -18.81
CA GLU A 89 5.83 -3.53 -19.64
C GLU A 89 4.52 -3.70 -18.85
N ASN A 90 4.57 -4.31 -17.67
CA ASN A 90 3.42 -4.44 -16.78
C ASN A 90 3.12 -3.15 -16.00
N PHE A 91 3.97 -2.12 -16.10
CA PHE A 91 3.85 -0.89 -15.33
C PHE A 91 3.52 0.30 -16.22
N ILE A 92 2.50 1.06 -15.81
CA ILE A 92 2.09 2.31 -16.47
C ILE A 92 3.05 3.46 -16.14
N LYS A 93 3.67 3.44 -14.96
CA LYS A 93 4.59 4.47 -14.47
C LYS A 93 5.88 3.83 -13.98
N SER A 94 7.00 4.54 -14.13
CA SER A 94 8.27 4.10 -13.56
C SER A 94 8.24 4.17 -12.02
N PRO A 95 9.07 3.39 -11.32
CA PRO A 95 9.20 3.47 -9.87
C PRO A 95 9.51 4.90 -9.40
N ASP A 96 10.38 5.64 -10.11
CA ASP A 96 10.72 7.02 -9.76
C ASP A 96 9.50 7.95 -9.81
N MET A 97 8.65 7.81 -10.83
CA MET A 97 7.40 8.57 -10.92
C MET A 97 6.45 8.20 -9.78
N ILE A 98 6.30 6.91 -9.47
CA ILE A 98 5.45 6.44 -8.36
C ILE A 98 5.96 7.01 -7.02
N ARG A 99 7.29 7.02 -6.82
CA ARG A 99 7.91 7.57 -5.62
C ARG A 99 7.69 9.07 -5.51
N ALA A 100 7.90 9.80 -6.59
CA ALA A 100 7.71 11.24 -6.64
C ALA A 100 6.25 11.61 -6.35
N GLU A 101 5.28 10.88 -6.91
CA GLU A 101 3.86 11.08 -6.63
C GLU A 101 3.49 10.77 -5.18
N LEU A 102 4.00 9.67 -4.62
CA LEU A 102 3.78 9.32 -3.21
C LEU A 102 4.27 10.43 -2.29
N LEU A 103 5.48 10.94 -2.52
CA LEU A 103 6.08 11.99 -1.72
C LEU A 103 5.42 13.35 -1.96
N LYS A 104 4.95 13.65 -3.17
CA LYS A 104 4.24 14.89 -3.45
C LYS A 104 2.86 14.94 -2.78
N ASN A 105 2.15 13.81 -2.78
CA ASN A 105 0.77 13.75 -2.30
C ASN A 105 0.67 13.51 -0.79
N HIS A 106 1.64 12.79 -0.21
CA HIS A 106 1.61 12.33 1.18
C HIS A 106 2.93 12.55 1.93
N GLY A 107 4.00 12.91 1.22
CA GLY A 107 5.25 13.34 1.83
C GLY A 107 5.07 14.74 2.37
N ILE A 108 5.40 14.90 3.65
CA ILE A 108 5.34 16.20 4.29
C ILE A 108 6.52 17.01 3.78
N THR A 109 6.21 18.10 3.08
CA THR A 109 7.12 19.24 2.92
C THR A 109 7.40 19.90 4.26
#